data_AF-A0AAD9QB06-F1
#
_entry.id   AF-A0AAD9QB06-F1
#
_cell.length_a   1.000
_cell.length_b   1.000
_cell.length_c   1.000
_cell.angle_alpha   90.00
_cell.angle_beta   90.00
_cell.angle_gamma   90.00
#
_symmetry.space_group_name_H-M   'P 1'
#
loop_
_entity.id
_entity.type
_entity.pdbx_description
1 polymer ?
#
loop_
_entity_poly.entity_id
_entity_poly.type
_entity_poly.pdbx_seq_one_letter_code
_entity_poly.pdbx_strand_id
1 'polypeptide(L)'
;MNYYSYKNLIKKPTCTTETTNTLLDLILVSDSSKVRDADVLDFAVADHKFIYAVYNLTPKKRKPLLVKSQSFKNTNLDQLKRDIEDFPWWICCTFEDINDTTWA
;
A
#
# COMPACT_ATOMS: atom_id res chain seq x y z
N MET A 1 -9.80 -16.98 -25.22
CA MET A 1 -8.73 -16.38 -24.38
C MET A 1 -9.10 -14.93 -24.09
N ASN A 2 -9.38 -14.59 -22.83
CA ASN A 2 -9.44 -13.23 -22.30
C ASN A 2 -9.06 -13.33 -20.81
N TYR A 3 -7.77 -13.50 -20.54
CA TYR A 3 -7.31 -13.92 -19.21
C TYR A 3 -7.42 -12.80 -18.16
N TYR A 4 -7.52 -11.55 -18.60
CA TYR A 4 -7.77 -10.39 -17.73
C TYR A 4 -8.67 -9.40 -18.47
N SER A 5 -9.95 -9.31 -18.06
CA SER A 5 -10.94 -8.42 -18.70
C SER A 5 -10.73 -6.96 -18.28
N TYR A 6 -9.66 -6.33 -18.74
CA TYR A 6 -9.40 -4.91 -18.52
C TYR A 6 -10.33 -4.02 -19.36
N LYS A 7 -10.80 -2.92 -18.77
CA LYS A 7 -11.65 -1.94 -19.44
C LYS A 7 -10.88 -0.62 -19.56
N ASN A 8 -10.80 -0.09 -20.79
CA ASN A 8 -10.31 1.26 -21.01
C ASN A 8 -11.40 2.29 -20.63
N LEU A 9 -11.06 3.21 -19.72
CA LEU A 9 -11.93 4.28 -19.25
C LEU A 9 -12.04 5.45 -20.23
N ILE A 10 -10.97 5.74 -20.98
CA ILE A 10 -10.92 6.90 -21.87
C ILE A 10 -11.51 6.55 -23.24
N LYS A 11 -12.54 7.27 -23.66
CA LYS A 11 -13.20 7.06 -24.97
C LYS A 11 -13.03 8.21 -25.95
N LYS A 12 -12.59 9.38 -25.47
CA LYS A 12 -12.36 10.57 -26.30
C LYS A 12 -10.93 10.55 -26.87
N PRO A 13 -10.68 11.17 -28.03
CA PRO A 13 -9.33 11.34 -28.55
C PRO A 13 -8.41 12.01 -27.54
N THR A 14 -7.19 11.52 -27.43
CA THR A 14 -6.16 12.00 -26.51
C THR A 14 -5.00 12.62 -27.22
N CYS A 15 -4.82 12.35 -28.52
CA CYS A 15 -3.88 13.05 -29.38
C CYS A 15 -4.65 13.71 -30.54
N THR A 16 -4.62 15.03 -30.59
CA THR A 16 -5.24 15.86 -31.61
C THR A 16 -4.16 16.68 -32.31
N THR A 17 -3.96 16.38 -33.59
CA THR A 17 -3.09 17.17 -34.49
C THR A 17 -3.98 17.99 -35.44
N GLU A 18 -3.38 18.80 -36.32
CA GLU A 18 -4.12 19.58 -37.31
C GLU A 18 -5.06 18.75 -38.20
N THR A 19 -4.73 17.47 -38.43
CA THR A 19 -5.44 16.62 -39.39
C THR A 19 -6.07 15.37 -38.80
N THR A 20 -5.70 15.00 -37.56
CA THR A 20 -6.13 13.72 -36.98
C THR A 20 -6.51 13.84 -35.50
N ASN A 21 -7.46 13.00 -35.10
CA ASN A 21 -7.89 12.80 -33.72
C ASN A 21 -7.75 11.32 -33.40
N THR A 22 -6.85 10.98 -32.50
CA THR A 22 -6.51 9.59 -32.16
C THR A 22 -6.58 9.35 -30.65
N LEU A 23 -6.98 8.15 -30.27
CA LEU A 23 -6.98 7.68 -28.89
C LEU A 23 -5.70 6.84 -28.69
N LEU A 24 -4.65 7.47 -28.15
CA LEU A 24 -3.34 6.83 -27.93
C LEU A 24 -3.09 6.58 -26.44
N ASP A 25 -3.42 7.57 -25.61
CA ASP A 25 -3.31 7.47 -24.16
C ASP A 25 -4.53 6.75 -23.56
N LEU A 26 -4.30 5.67 -22.81
CA LEU A 26 -5.35 4.78 -22.26
C LEU A 26 -5.25 4.68 -20.75
N ILE A 27 -6.40 4.50 -20.08
CA ILE A 27 -6.45 4.11 -18.66
C ILE A 27 -7.18 2.78 -18.57
N LEU A 28 -6.42 1.71 -18.34
CA LEU A 28 -6.94 0.35 -18.24
C LEU A 28 -7.17 -0.02 -16.77
N VAL A 29 -8.38 -0.44 -16.43
CA VAL A 29 -8.73 -0.91 -15.08
C VAL A 29 -9.30 -2.31 -15.11
N SER A 30 -8.94 -3.13 -14.11
CA SER A 30 -9.53 -4.45 -13.90
C SER A 30 -10.91 -4.38 -13.25
N ASP A 31 -11.15 -3.33 -12.47
CA ASP A 31 -12.40 -3.10 -11.73
C ASP A 31 -12.81 -1.63 -11.86
N SER A 32 -13.80 -1.39 -12.73
CA SER A 32 -14.34 -0.06 -12.97
C SER A 32 -15.27 0.43 -11.85
N SER A 33 -15.72 -0.44 -10.93
CA SER A 33 -16.58 -0.03 -9.81
C SER A 33 -15.87 0.86 -8.80
N LYS A 34 -14.53 0.80 -8.77
CA LYS A 34 -13.67 1.62 -7.91
C LYS A 34 -13.28 2.96 -8.55
N VAL A 35 -13.69 3.21 -9.79
CA VAL A 35 -13.43 4.48 -10.47
C VAL A 35 -14.59 5.42 -10.18
N ARG A 36 -14.30 6.57 -9.59
CA ARG A 36 -15.29 7.63 -9.34
C ARG A 36 -15.55 8.47 -10.59
N ASP A 37 -14.48 8.78 -11.31
CA ASP A 37 -14.52 9.64 -12.49
C ASP A 37 -13.31 9.37 -13.38
N ALA A 38 -13.41 9.65 -14.68
CA ALA A 38 -12.30 9.61 -15.61
C ALA A 38 -12.66 10.40 -16.87
N ASP A 39 -11.76 11.28 -17.31
CA ASP A 39 -11.98 12.04 -18.54
C ASP A 39 -10.67 12.57 -19.15
N VAL A 40 -10.82 13.23 -20.29
CA VAL A 40 -9.80 13.99 -21.01
C VAL A 40 -10.03 15.48 -20.76
N LEU A 41 -8.98 16.17 -20.34
CA LEU A 41 -8.95 17.62 -20.17
C LEU A 41 -8.06 18.25 -21.24
N ASP A 42 -8.61 19.25 -21.92
CA ASP A 42 -7.96 19.97 -23.02
C ASP A 42 -7.47 21.33 -22.50
N PHE A 43 -6.29 21.33 -21.86
CA PHE A 43 -5.67 22.55 -21.33
C PHE A 43 -4.18 22.66 -21.67
N ALA A 44 -3.60 21.65 -22.30
CA ALA A 44 -2.20 21.67 -22.71
C ALA A 44 -2.07 22.31 -24.10
N VAL A 45 -0.95 22.97 -24.36
CA VAL A 45 -0.60 23.48 -25.70
C VAL A 45 -0.03 22.35 -26.59
N ALA A 46 0.05 21.14 -26.07
CA ALA A 46 0.53 19.96 -26.79
C ALA A 46 -0.61 19.27 -27.53
N ASP A 47 -0.27 18.59 -28.62
CA ASP A 47 -1.21 17.73 -29.34
C ASP A 47 -1.75 16.59 -28.45
N HIS A 48 -1.05 16.24 -27.37
CA HIS A 48 -1.53 15.33 -26.33
C HIS A 48 -2.35 16.05 -25.26
N LYS A 49 -3.59 15.59 -25.08
CA LYS A 49 -4.51 16.02 -24.05
C LYS A 49 -4.23 15.28 -22.75
N PHE A 50 -4.46 15.97 -21.64
CA PHE A 50 -4.29 15.39 -20.31
C PHE A 50 -5.43 14.41 -20.01
N ILE A 51 -5.10 13.20 -19.58
CA ILE A 51 -6.11 12.22 -19.15
C ILE A 51 -6.00 11.93 -17.65
N TYR A 52 -7.13 11.71 -17.02
CA TYR A 52 -7.18 11.39 -15.60
C TYR A 52 -8.19 10.29 -15.28
N ALA A 53 -7.98 9.65 -14.14
CA ALA A 53 -8.97 8.83 -13.47
C ALA A 53 -8.89 9.09 -11.96
N VAL A 54 -10.04 9.23 -11.32
CA VAL A 54 -10.17 9.31 -9.88
C VAL A 54 -10.54 7.93 -9.36
N TYR A 55 -9.63 7.32 -8.60
CA TYR A 55 -9.78 5.95 -8.09
C TYR A 55 -10.02 5.95 -6.58
N ASN A 56 -11.07 5.25 -6.14
CA ASN A 56 -11.40 5.09 -4.73
C ASN A 56 -10.52 3.99 -4.13
N LEU A 57 -9.47 4.39 -3.45
CA LEU A 57 -8.61 3.49 -2.68
C LEU A 57 -9.23 3.25 -1.30
N THR A 58 -9.73 2.05 -1.06
CA THR A 58 -10.09 1.62 0.29
C THR A 58 -8.82 1.16 0.99
N PRO A 59 -8.31 1.89 2.00
CA PRO A 59 -7.16 1.41 2.76
C PRO A 59 -7.52 0.09 3.42
N LYS A 60 -6.66 -0.92 3.27
CA LYS A 60 -6.80 -2.17 4.01
C LYS A 60 -6.78 -1.80 5.50
N LYS A 61 -7.86 -2.11 6.22
CA LYS A 61 -7.89 -1.93 7.68
C LYS A 61 -6.65 -2.62 8.25
N ARG A 62 -5.77 -1.85 8.90
CA ARG A 62 -4.64 -2.42 9.63
C ARG A 62 -5.22 -3.34 10.71
N LYS A 63 -4.70 -4.55 10.82
CA LYS A 63 -5.10 -5.45 11.90
C LYS A 63 -4.80 -4.73 13.24
N PRO A 64 -5.65 -4.87 14.27
CA PRO A 64 -5.34 -4.36 15.60
C PRO A 64 -3.97 -4.86 16.03
N LEU A 65 -3.09 -3.95 16.46
CA LEU A 65 -1.81 -4.30 17.06
C LEU A 65 -2.06 -4.53 18.55
N LEU A 66 -1.86 -5.77 19.02
CA LEU A 66 -1.85 -6.06 20.45
C LEU A 66 -0.49 -5.66 21.02
N VAL A 67 -0.44 -4.54 21.72
CA VAL A 67 0.76 -4.12 22.46
C VAL A 67 0.61 -4.59 23.91
N LYS A 68 1.48 -5.50 24.35
CA LYS A 68 1.59 -5.87 25.77
C LYS A 68 2.48 -4.84 26.46
N SER A 69 2.01 -4.31 27.60
CA SER A 69 2.79 -3.44 28.47
C SER A 69 2.74 -4.01 29.89
N GLN A 70 3.87 -4.03 30.57
CA GLN A 70 3.97 -4.41 31.97
C GLN A 70 4.42 -3.21 32.79
N SER A 71 3.76 -2.98 33.92
CA SER A 71 4.12 -1.92 34.86
C SER A 71 5.20 -2.42 35.82
N PHE A 72 6.29 -1.67 35.96
CA PHE A 72 7.37 -1.95 36.91
C PHE A 72 7.26 -1.17 38.22
N LYS A 73 6.13 -0.46 38.47
CA LYS A 73 6.00 0.46 39.60
C LYS A 73 6.11 -0.19 40.99
N ASN A 74 5.77 -1.47 41.11
CA ASN A 74 5.77 -2.22 42.37
C ASN A 74 6.60 -3.51 42.28
N THR A 75 7.63 -3.52 41.44
CA THR A 75 8.47 -4.71 41.23
C THR A 75 9.54 -4.82 42.32
N ASN A 76 9.77 -6.02 42.81
CA ASN A 76 10.93 -6.31 43.67
C ASN A 76 12.20 -6.22 42.82
N LEU A 77 12.96 -5.12 43.00
CA LEU A 77 14.15 -4.85 42.22
C LEU A 77 15.27 -5.86 42.46
N ASP A 78 15.38 -6.40 43.68
CA ASP A 78 16.41 -7.40 44.01
C ASP A 78 16.12 -8.73 43.32
N GLN A 79 14.85 -9.12 43.24
CA GLN A 79 14.46 -10.31 42.49
C GLN A 79 14.67 -10.09 40.99
N LEU A 80 14.24 -8.95 40.45
CA LEU A 80 14.45 -8.62 39.04
C LEU A 80 15.93 -8.62 38.67
N LYS A 81 16.79 -8.09 39.53
CA LYS A 81 18.24 -8.08 39.32
C LYS A 81 18.80 -9.50 39.25
N ARG A 82 18.39 -10.39 40.17
CA ARG A 82 18.77 -11.81 40.12
C ARG A 82 18.29 -12.46 38.83
N ASP A 83 17.04 -12.23 38.43
CA ASP A 83 16.48 -12.80 37.20
C ASP A 83 17.24 -12.35 35.95
N ILE A 84 17.72 -11.10 35.91
CA ILE A 84 18.54 -10.53 34.83
C ILE A 84 19.96 -11.12 34.84
N GLU A 85 20.56 -11.30 36.02
CA GLU A 85 21.89 -11.89 36.17
C GLU A 85 21.90 -13.38 35.80
N ASP A 86 20.83 -14.11 36.13
CA ASP A 86 20.65 -15.53 35.81
C ASP A 86 20.19 -15.76 34.36
N PHE A 87 19.83 -14.71 33.61
CA PHE A 87 19.32 -14.85 32.25
C PHE A 87 20.42 -15.32 31.29
N PRO A 88 20.16 -16.34 30.45
CA PRO A 88 21.13 -16.86 29.48
C PRO A 88 21.28 -15.94 28.25
N TRP A 89 22.02 -14.83 28.40
CA TRP A 89 22.17 -13.78 27.38
C TRP A 89 22.65 -14.26 26.01
N TRP A 90 23.36 -15.40 25.94
CA TRP A 90 23.81 -16.00 24.69
C TRP A 90 22.67 -16.42 23.75
N ILE A 91 21.45 -16.62 24.28
CA ILE A 91 20.26 -16.93 23.49
C ILE A 91 19.88 -15.75 22.58
N CYS A 92 20.18 -14.50 22.95
CA CYS A 92 19.90 -13.36 22.08
C CYS A 92 20.72 -13.38 20.78
N CYS A 93 21.84 -14.12 20.75
CA CYS A 93 22.69 -14.25 19.57
C CYS A 93 22.24 -15.37 18.62
N THR A 94 21.24 -16.18 18.99
CA THR A 94 20.78 -17.29 18.15
C THR A 94 19.71 -16.90 17.12
N PHE A 95 19.12 -15.70 17.25
CA PHE A 95 18.06 -15.23 16.36
C PHE A 95 18.61 -14.18 15.39
N GLU A 96 18.28 -14.33 14.10
CA GLU A 96 18.73 -13.41 13.03
C GLU A 96 17.81 -12.19 12.87
N ASP A 97 16.52 -12.31 13.22
CA ASP A 97 15.54 -11.22 13.20
C ASP A 97 15.01 -10.96 14.62
N ILE A 98 14.92 -9.69 14.99
CA ILE A 98 14.37 -9.23 16.28
C ILE A 98 12.90 -9.61 16.47
N ASN A 99 12.20 -9.94 15.38
CA ASN A 99 10.81 -10.41 15.38
C ASN A 99 10.69 -11.93 15.31
N ASP A 100 11.81 -12.67 15.31
CA ASP A 100 11.83 -14.13 15.27
C ASP A 100 11.53 -14.72 16.65
N THR A 101 10.36 -14.40 17.19
CA THR A 101 9.90 -14.91 18.49
C THR A 101 9.08 -16.17 18.27
N THR A 102 9.66 -17.35 18.52
CA THR A 102 8.91 -18.59 18.68
C THR A 102 8.18 -18.54 20.02
N TRP A 103 6.90 -18.22 19.97
CA TRP A 103 5.98 -18.40 21.10
C TRP A 103 5.90 -19.89 21.44
N ALA A 104 6.34 -20.26 22.64
CA ALA A 104 5.98 -21.50 23.32
C ALA A 104 4.90 -21.19 24.37
#